data_AF-A0ABD6IEM2-F1
#
_entry.id   AF-A0ABD6IEM2-F1
#
_cell.length_a   1.000
_cell.length_b   1.000
_cell.length_c   1.000
_cell.angle_alpha   90.00
_cell.angle_beta   90.00
_cell.angle_gamma   90.00
#
_symmetry.space_group_name_H-M   'P 1'
#
loop_
_entity.id
_entity.type
_entity.pdbx_description
1 polymer ?
#
loop_
_entity_poly.entity_id
_entity_poly.type
_entity_poly.pdbx_seq_one_letter_code
_entity_poly.pdbx_strand_id
1 'polypeptide(L)'
;MKYSLEFKLECVKKYKKGIEIKKPDFANTSQKNFLNQVNFWEKIYDKLGVEGLKKKPRNKKWTIDQRFNIVKRFLAGEPIVKISLENNLNPSQISFWTKKYLESWISGLELNKGRPIMKSKINNNKFTKISNNSDSQDQSNSSLSVYEELKLLREENKLLKKENEVLKKWKALVEIFDSNQPRQEKIKKIYNKVKADKNLRLTQVLKEFSIPISTFYYELKKEDFD
;
A
#
# COMPACT_ATOMS: atom_id res chain seq x y z
N MET A 1 -8.87 28.64 17.86
CA MET A 1 -10.01 28.42 18.79
C MET A 1 -9.76 29.41 19.91
N LYS A 2 -10.78 30.17 20.33
CA LYS A 2 -10.59 31.33 21.22
C LYS A 2 -10.25 30.95 22.68
N TYR A 3 -10.56 29.72 23.09
CA TYR A 3 -10.46 29.24 24.48
C TYR A 3 -9.42 28.13 24.61
N SER A 4 -8.57 28.20 25.64
CA SER A 4 -7.59 27.17 26.00
C SER A 4 -8.28 25.90 26.51
N LEU A 5 -7.57 24.77 26.51
CA LEU A 5 -8.09 23.50 27.06
C LEU A 5 -8.45 23.66 28.54
N GLU A 6 -7.55 24.27 29.31
CA GLU A 6 -7.70 24.52 30.75
C GLU A 6 -8.96 25.34 31.04
N PHE A 7 -9.16 26.44 30.31
CA PHE A 7 -10.34 27.29 30.47
C PHE A 7 -11.64 26.52 30.22
N LYS A 8 -11.70 25.72 29.15
CA LYS A 8 -12.89 24.88 28.89
C LYS A 8 -13.14 23.90 30.03
N LEU A 9 -12.08 23.28 30.55
CA LEU A 9 -12.17 22.30 31.62
C LEU A 9 -12.68 22.95 32.93
N GLU A 10 -12.22 24.16 33.22
CA GLU A 10 -12.68 24.95 34.35
C GLU A 10 -14.18 25.32 34.20
N CYS A 11 -14.61 25.77 33.02
CA CYS A 11 -16.02 26.05 32.75
C CYS A 11 -16.89 24.82 32.93
N VAL A 12 -16.48 23.65 32.42
CA VAL A 12 -17.23 22.39 32.59
C VAL A 12 -17.33 22.02 34.07
N LYS A 13 -16.24 22.15 34.84
CA LYS A 13 -16.24 21.90 36.29
C LYS A 13 -17.20 22.82 37.04
N LYS A 14 -17.19 24.12 36.73
CA LYS A 14 -18.10 25.12 37.34
C LYS A 14 -19.55 24.82 36.98
N TYR A 15 -19.82 24.46 35.73
CA TYR A 15 -21.16 24.13 35.24
C TYR A 15 -21.76 22.93 35.98
N LYS A 16 -20.99 21.85 36.17
CA LYS A 16 -21.43 20.67 36.93
C LYS A 16 -21.70 20.94 38.41
N LYS A 17 -21.02 21.93 38.99
CA LYS A 17 -21.25 22.38 40.37
C LYS A 17 -22.41 23.37 40.51
N GLY A 18 -23.08 23.74 39.42
CA GLY A 18 -24.13 24.76 39.43
C GLY A 18 -23.61 26.17 39.72
N ILE A 19 -22.31 26.41 39.59
CA ILE A 19 -21.69 27.72 39.86
C ILE A 19 -21.93 28.63 38.65
N GLU A 20 -22.31 29.88 38.91
CA GLU A 20 -22.53 30.86 37.84
C GLU A 20 -21.24 31.12 37.04
N ILE A 21 -21.34 31.06 35.72
CA ILE A 21 -20.21 31.23 34.80
C ILE A 21 -20.40 32.51 34.01
N LYS A 22 -19.54 33.49 34.25
CA LYS A 22 -19.53 34.74 33.48
C LYS A 22 -18.75 34.55 32.17
N LYS A 23 -19.22 35.24 31.12
CA LYS A 23 -18.51 35.42 29.86
C LYS A 23 -17.13 36.02 30.15
N PRO A 24 -16.06 35.52 29.50
CA PRO A 24 -14.77 36.18 29.53
C PRO A 24 -14.75 37.41 28.62
N ASP A 25 -14.02 38.45 29.01
CA ASP A 25 -14.00 39.76 28.34
C ASP A 25 -13.57 39.69 26.87
N PHE A 26 -12.63 38.80 26.55
CA PHE A 26 -12.14 38.60 25.18
C PHE A 26 -13.16 37.90 24.25
N ALA A 27 -14.30 37.42 24.76
CA ALA A 27 -15.32 36.78 23.93
C ALA A 27 -16.27 37.81 23.30
N ASN A 28 -16.25 37.92 21.97
CA ASN A 28 -17.21 38.72 21.18
C ASN A 28 -18.50 37.91 20.97
N THR A 29 -19.14 37.48 22.04
CA THR A 29 -20.45 36.82 22.00
C THR A 29 -21.29 37.25 23.19
N SER A 30 -22.59 36.97 23.15
CA SER A 30 -23.49 37.24 24.27
C SER A 30 -23.30 36.22 25.39
N GLN A 31 -23.65 36.59 26.63
CA GLN A 31 -23.62 35.70 27.80
C GLN A 31 -24.38 34.38 27.53
N LYS A 32 -25.57 34.48 26.93
CA LYS A 32 -26.39 33.32 26.56
C LYS A 32 -25.68 32.36 25.59
N ASN A 33 -25.03 32.90 24.55
CA ASN A 33 -24.31 32.08 23.57
C ASN A 33 -23.07 31.43 24.19
N PHE A 34 -22.40 32.12 25.10
CA PHE A 34 -21.28 31.54 25.86
C PHE A 34 -21.73 30.38 26.74
N LEU A 35 -22.82 30.52 27.50
CA LEU A 35 -23.37 29.44 28.32
C LEU A 35 -23.82 28.23 27.47
N ASN A 36 -24.42 28.47 26.31
CA ASN A 36 -24.74 27.40 25.34
C ASN A 36 -23.48 26.64 24.90
N GLN A 37 -22.36 27.36 24.72
CA GLN A 37 -21.09 26.76 24.34
C GLN A 37 -20.47 25.95 25.49
N VAL A 38 -20.62 26.40 26.74
CA VAL A 38 -20.21 25.61 27.93
C VAL A 38 -21.03 24.34 28.06
N ASN A 39 -22.36 24.41 27.89
CA ASN A 39 -23.23 23.22 27.85
C ASN A 39 -22.79 22.24 26.76
N PHE A 40 -22.42 22.73 25.58
CA PHE A 40 -21.89 21.88 24.51
C PHE A 40 -20.55 21.21 24.89
N TRP A 41 -19.64 21.92 25.56
CA TRP A 41 -18.39 21.33 26.06
C TRP A 41 -18.65 20.26 27.12
N GLU A 42 -19.60 20.48 28.00
CA GLU A 42 -19.97 19.50 29.03
C GLU A 42 -20.49 18.20 28.42
N LYS A 43 -21.40 18.29 27.45
CA LYS A 43 -21.89 17.12 26.68
C LYS A 43 -20.78 16.37 25.95
N ILE A 44 -19.77 17.08 25.45
CA ILE A 44 -18.60 16.45 24.82
C ILE A 44 -17.74 15.76 25.87
N TYR A 45 -17.51 16.42 27.01
CA TYR A 45 -16.72 15.88 28.09
C TYR A 45 -17.33 14.59 28.65
N ASP A 46 -18.65 14.50 28.76
CA ASP A 46 -19.33 13.28 29.21
C ASP A 46 -19.16 12.10 28.25
N LYS A 47 -19.01 12.36 26.95
CA LYS A 47 -18.87 11.30 25.94
C LYS A 47 -17.41 10.90 25.68
N LEU A 48 -16.50 11.87 25.70
CA LEU A 48 -15.13 11.72 25.19
C LEU A 48 -14.06 12.12 26.21
N GLY A 49 -14.46 12.51 27.42
CA GLY A 49 -13.57 12.99 28.47
C GLY A 49 -12.79 14.25 28.06
N VAL A 50 -11.60 14.39 28.66
CA VAL A 50 -10.68 15.52 28.41
C VAL A 50 -10.26 15.59 26.94
N GLU A 51 -10.09 14.44 26.28
CA GLU A 51 -9.66 14.36 24.88
C GLU A 51 -10.67 15.01 23.93
N GLY A 52 -11.96 14.90 24.22
CA GLY A 52 -13.01 15.56 23.44
C GLY A 52 -12.93 17.09 23.45
N LEU A 53 -12.38 17.69 24.52
CA LEU A 53 -12.22 19.14 24.66
C LEU A 53 -10.98 19.67 23.94
N LYS A 54 -10.02 18.79 23.62
CA LYS A 54 -8.80 19.16 22.88
C LYS A 54 -9.13 19.64 21.47
N LYS A 55 -8.32 20.58 20.99
CA LYS A 55 -8.45 21.11 19.64
C LYS A 55 -8.10 20.00 18.65
N LYS A 56 -9.05 19.65 17.78
CA LYS A 56 -8.78 18.78 16.63
C LYS A 56 -7.69 19.41 15.75
N PRO A 57 -6.64 18.67 15.36
CA PRO A 57 -5.62 19.18 14.46
C PRO A 57 -6.23 19.46 13.09
N ARG A 58 -6.41 20.73 12.73
CA ARG A 58 -7.00 21.13 11.43
C ARG A 58 -6.14 20.74 10.22
N ASN A 59 -4.82 20.67 10.42
CA ASN A 59 -3.85 20.57 9.33
C ASN A 59 -2.93 19.35 9.49
N LYS A 60 -3.44 18.22 9.99
CA LYS A 60 -2.64 16.98 9.99
C LYS A 60 -2.22 16.68 8.55
N LYS A 61 -0.90 16.68 8.30
CA LYS A 61 -0.34 16.23 7.04
C LYS A 61 -0.41 14.71 7.04
N TRP A 62 -1.15 14.16 6.10
CA TRP A 62 -1.23 12.71 5.88
C TRP A 62 -0.22 12.31 4.83
N THR A 63 0.65 11.36 5.18
CA THR A 63 1.58 10.74 4.22
C THR A 63 0.82 9.82 3.26
N ILE A 64 1.45 9.47 2.14
CA ILE A 64 0.87 8.55 1.16
C ILE A 64 0.56 7.21 1.82
N ASP A 65 1.49 6.67 2.61
CA ASP A 65 1.32 5.38 3.30
C ASP A 65 0.16 5.38 4.28
N GLN A 66 -0.02 6.47 5.03
CA GLN A 66 -1.14 6.58 5.96
C GLN A 66 -2.49 6.64 5.22
N ARG A 67 -2.56 7.39 4.11
CA ARG A 67 -3.77 7.40 3.26
C ARG A 67 -4.04 6.03 2.68
N PHE A 68 -2.99 5.37 2.19
CA PHE A 68 -3.08 4.05 1.59
C PHE A 68 -3.57 3.01 2.59
N ASN A 69 -3.05 3.00 3.82
CA ASN A 69 -3.50 2.10 4.87
C ASN A 69 -5.00 2.28 5.19
N ILE A 70 -5.46 3.53 5.24
CA ILE A 70 -6.88 3.86 5.47
C ILE A 70 -7.75 3.36 4.33
N VAL A 71 -7.33 3.58 3.08
CA VAL A 71 -8.03 3.08 1.90
C VAL A 71 -8.08 1.55 1.89
N LYS A 72 -6.97 0.88 2.23
CA LYS A 72 -6.90 -0.58 2.33
C LYS A 72 -7.90 -1.14 3.34
N ARG A 73 -7.99 -0.54 4.54
CA ARG A 73 -8.98 -0.91 5.55
C ARG A 73 -10.42 -0.75 5.06
N PHE A 74 -10.71 0.38 4.40
CA PHE A 74 -12.03 0.62 3.82
C PHE A 74 -12.39 -0.39 2.72
N LEU A 75 -11.44 -0.70 1.82
CA LEU A 75 -11.63 -1.72 0.77
C LEU A 75 -11.75 -3.14 1.34
N ALA A 76 -11.19 -3.41 2.52
CA ALA A 76 -11.37 -4.66 3.26
C ALA A 76 -12.76 -4.78 3.92
N GLY A 77 -13.64 -3.78 3.75
CA GLY A 77 -15.02 -3.80 4.26
C GLY A 77 -15.19 -3.23 5.66
N GLU A 78 -14.17 -2.59 6.25
CA GLU A 78 -14.34 -1.94 7.55
C GLU A 78 -15.29 -0.72 7.45
N PRO A 79 -16.17 -0.53 8.46
CA PRO A 79 -17.16 0.54 8.43
C PRO A 79 -16.49 1.92 8.46
N ILE A 80 -16.87 2.79 7.53
CA ILE A 80 -16.28 4.12 7.34
C ILE A 80 -16.35 4.99 8.60
N VAL A 81 -17.40 4.84 9.41
CA VAL A 81 -17.59 5.56 10.67
C VAL A 81 -16.52 5.19 11.69
N LYS A 82 -16.17 3.91 11.80
CA LYS A 82 -15.12 3.43 12.70
C LYS A 82 -13.76 4.00 12.31
N ILE A 83 -13.40 3.87 11.02
CA ILE A 83 -12.14 4.39 10.47
C ILE A 83 -12.06 5.91 10.67
N SER A 84 -13.16 6.61 10.42
CA SER A 84 -13.30 8.06 10.61
C SER A 84 -13.04 8.49 12.06
N LEU A 85 -13.62 7.79 13.04
CA LEU A 85 -13.46 8.10 14.46
C LEU A 85 -12.01 7.88 14.93
N GLU A 86 -11.43 6.71 14.64
CA GLU A 86 -10.06 6.37 15.03
C GLU A 86 -9.03 7.36 14.45
N ASN A 87 -9.22 7.74 13.18
CA ASN A 87 -8.27 8.59 12.47
C ASN A 87 -8.56 10.09 12.58
N ASN A 88 -9.66 10.47 13.27
CA ASN A 88 -10.17 11.84 13.31
C ASN A 88 -10.35 12.44 11.90
N LEU A 89 -10.88 11.64 10.97
CA LEU A 89 -11.11 12.00 9.57
C LEU A 89 -12.59 12.18 9.27
N ASN A 90 -12.91 12.98 8.27
CA ASN A 90 -14.27 13.03 7.76
C ASN A 90 -14.53 11.81 6.86
N PRO A 91 -15.69 11.14 6.96
CA PRO A 91 -16.02 10.01 6.08
C PRO A 91 -15.86 10.33 4.59
N SER A 92 -16.29 11.52 4.16
CA SER A 92 -16.14 11.97 2.77
C SER A 92 -14.69 12.02 2.29
N GLN A 93 -13.75 12.27 3.20
CA GLN A 93 -12.32 12.31 2.88
C GLN A 93 -11.79 10.89 2.60
N ILE A 94 -12.26 9.89 3.34
CA ILE A 94 -11.96 8.48 3.10
C ILE A 94 -12.52 8.07 1.74
N SER A 95 -13.79 8.37 1.46
CA SER A 95 -14.41 8.08 0.15
C SER A 95 -13.67 8.75 -1.01
N PHE A 96 -13.23 10.01 -0.83
CA PHE A 96 -12.46 10.73 -1.83
C PHE A 96 -11.10 10.07 -2.10
N TRP A 97 -10.37 9.69 -1.06
CA TRP A 97 -9.09 8.96 -1.20
C TRP A 97 -9.28 7.61 -1.88
N THR A 98 -10.31 6.84 -1.50
CA THR A 98 -10.61 5.56 -2.13
C THR A 98 -10.92 5.73 -3.61
N LYS A 99 -11.74 6.73 -3.97
CA LYS A 99 -12.03 7.04 -5.39
C LYS A 99 -10.74 7.36 -6.16
N LYS A 100 -9.88 8.21 -5.61
CA LYS A 100 -8.60 8.56 -6.24
C LYS A 100 -7.67 7.36 -6.40
N TYR A 101 -7.63 6.49 -5.42
CA TYR A 101 -6.88 5.24 -5.49
C TYR A 101 -7.42 4.29 -6.57
N LEU A 102 -8.74 4.17 -6.72
CA LEU A 102 -9.32 3.35 -7.80
C LEU A 102 -9.06 3.95 -9.20
N GLU A 103 -8.97 5.28 -9.33
CA GLU A 103 -8.70 5.96 -10.60
C GLU A 103 -7.23 5.87 -11.04
N SER A 104 -6.27 5.99 -10.11
CA SER A 104 -4.85 6.18 -10.44
C SER A 104 -3.89 5.49 -9.48
N TRP A 105 -4.37 4.47 -8.77
CA TRP A 105 -3.61 3.67 -7.81
C TRP A 105 -2.88 4.54 -6.76
N ILE A 106 -1.66 4.14 -6.38
CA ILE A 106 -0.84 4.84 -5.38
C ILE A 106 -0.60 6.30 -5.80
N SER A 107 -0.38 6.58 -7.08
CA SER A 107 -0.19 7.94 -7.60
C SER A 107 -1.42 8.83 -7.39
N GLY A 108 -2.63 8.25 -7.36
CA GLY A 108 -3.86 8.99 -7.02
C GLY A 108 -3.88 9.53 -5.58
N LEU A 109 -3.10 8.94 -4.68
CA LEU A 109 -2.99 9.37 -3.28
C LEU A 109 -1.97 10.49 -3.08
N GLU A 110 -1.20 10.86 -4.11
CA GLU A 110 -0.31 12.02 -4.14
C GLU A 110 -1.12 13.33 -4.32
N LEU A 111 -1.93 13.64 -3.31
CA LEU A 111 -2.71 14.87 -3.31
C LEU A 111 -1.79 16.05 -2.96
N ASN A 112 -1.32 16.74 -3.99
CA ASN A 112 -0.61 18.00 -3.87
C ASN A 112 -1.55 19.08 -3.30
N LYS A 113 -1.05 19.88 -2.37
CA LYS A 113 -1.80 21.02 -1.82
C LYS A 113 -1.76 22.17 -2.82
N GLY A 114 -2.94 22.65 -3.23
CA GLY A 114 -3.08 23.84 -4.05
C GLY A 114 -3.97 23.61 -5.27
N ARG A 115 -4.34 24.70 -5.94
CA ARG A 115 -4.97 24.64 -7.26
C ARG A 115 -3.95 24.05 -8.23
N PRO A 116 -4.35 23.17 -9.16
CA PRO A 116 -3.48 22.84 -10.29
C PRO A 116 -3.03 24.16 -10.91
N ILE A 117 -1.72 24.32 -11.09
CA ILE A 117 -1.18 25.49 -11.79
C ILE A 117 -1.86 25.49 -13.17
N MET A 118 -2.68 26.50 -13.44
CA MET A 118 -3.17 26.71 -14.79
C MET A 118 -1.94 26.88 -15.65
N LYS A 119 -1.68 25.89 -16.52
CA LYS A 119 -0.82 26.11 -17.68
C LYS A 119 -1.57 27.12 -18.52
N SER A 120 -1.40 28.42 -18.25
CA SER A 120 -1.66 29.41 -19.28
C SER A 120 -0.91 28.93 -20.52
N LYS A 121 -1.53 29.02 -21.69
CA LYS A 121 -0.86 28.74 -22.96
C LYS A 121 0.32 29.70 -23.06
N ILE A 122 1.47 29.30 -22.52
CA ILE A 122 2.73 29.96 -22.74
C ILE A 122 3.11 29.52 -24.13
N ASN A 123 2.89 30.41 -25.09
CA ASN A 123 3.57 30.33 -26.38
C ASN A 123 5.05 30.13 -26.06
N ASN A 124 5.58 29.02 -26.56
CA ASN A 124 7.00 28.70 -26.52
C ASN A 124 7.78 29.94 -26.91
N ASN A 125 8.55 30.48 -25.98
CA ASN A 125 9.89 30.96 -26.25
C ASN A 125 10.61 31.24 -24.93
N LYS A 126 11.89 30.84 -24.93
CA LYS A 126 12.95 31.20 -23.99
C LYS A 126 13.19 30.23 -22.82
N PHE A 127 13.98 29.21 -23.16
CA PHE A 127 15.00 28.69 -22.27
C PHE A 127 15.89 29.83 -21.76
N THR A 128 15.94 30.04 -20.44
CA THR A 128 17.13 30.59 -19.77
C THR A 128 17.30 29.96 -18.39
N LYS A 129 18.36 29.16 -18.34
CA LYS A 129 19.16 28.62 -17.24
C LYS A 129 19.15 29.35 -15.87
N ILE A 130 19.11 28.50 -14.83
CA ILE A 130 20.01 28.40 -13.66
C ILE A 130 19.89 29.43 -12.52
N SER A 131 19.60 28.95 -11.31
CA SER A 131 20.57 29.06 -10.20
C SER A 131 20.33 27.95 -9.17
N ASN A 132 21.39 27.17 -8.92
CA ASN A 132 21.50 26.19 -7.86
C ASN A 132 21.92 26.90 -6.56
N ASN A 133 21.46 26.40 -5.41
CA ASN A 133 22.31 25.90 -4.31
C ASN A 133 21.54 25.87 -2.98
N SER A 134 21.36 24.68 -2.40
CA SER A 134 21.84 24.32 -1.05
C SER A 134 21.30 22.94 -0.63
N ASP A 135 22.18 21.95 -0.76
CA ASP A 135 22.57 20.97 0.25
C ASP A 135 21.47 20.23 1.05
N SER A 136 21.22 19.01 0.61
CA SER A 136 21.31 17.83 1.50
C SER A 136 21.71 16.62 0.65
N GLN A 137 22.94 16.17 0.86
CA GLN A 137 23.38 14.83 0.49
C GLN A 137 22.50 13.83 1.23
N ASP A 138 21.72 13.05 0.48
CA ASP A 138 21.38 11.65 0.76
C ASP A 138 20.36 11.16 -0.28
N GLN A 139 20.89 10.56 -1.35
CA GLN A 139 20.35 9.46 -2.16
C GLN A 139 20.91 9.57 -3.58
N SER A 140 22.16 9.13 -3.71
CA SER A 140 22.72 8.67 -4.97
C SER A 140 22.01 7.40 -5.44
N ASN A 141 20.78 7.57 -5.93
CA ASN A 141 20.14 6.73 -6.93
C ASN A 141 19.55 7.70 -7.95
N SER A 142 20.44 8.18 -8.81
CA SER A 142 20.20 9.12 -9.88
C SER A 142 18.96 8.72 -10.69
N SER A 143 18.01 9.64 -10.79
CA SER A 143 16.74 9.57 -11.51
C SER A 143 16.85 8.82 -12.85
N LEU A 144 16.50 7.53 -12.85
CA LEU A 144 15.87 6.98 -14.03
C LEU A 144 14.53 7.69 -14.18
N SER A 145 14.19 8.13 -15.39
CA SER A 145 12.83 8.56 -15.66
C SER A 145 11.88 7.43 -15.27
N VAL A 146 10.71 7.71 -14.69
CA VAL A 146 9.69 6.70 -14.34
C VAL A 146 9.45 5.72 -15.51
N TYR A 147 9.60 6.20 -16.75
CA TYR A 147 9.54 5.39 -17.96
C TYR A 147 10.67 4.35 -18.09
N GLU A 148 11.92 4.74 -17.76
CA GLU A 148 13.09 3.85 -17.79
C GLU A 148 13.00 2.80 -16.69
N GLU A 149 12.58 3.17 -15.48
CA GLU A 149 12.37 2.21 -14.38
C GLU A 149 11.28 1.19 -14.75
N LEU A 150 10.16 1.64 -15.32
CA LEU A 150 9.12 0.76 -15.85
C LEU A 150 9.64 -0.17 -16.94
N LYS A 151 10.55 0.30 -17.79
CA LYS A 151 11.15 -0.52 -18.85
C LYS A 151 12.03 -1.61 -18.25
N LEU A 152 12.92 -1.27 -17.32
CA LEU A 152 13.77 -2.23 -16.62
C LEU A 152 12.94 -3.27 -15.85
N LEU A 153 11.93 -2.83 -15.10
CA LEU A 153 11.04 -3.74 -14.36
C LEU A 153 10.28 -4.69 -15.28
N ARG A 154 9.89 -4.25 -16.48
CA ARG A 154 9.26 -5.13 -17.49
C ARG A 154 10.24 -6.16 -18.04
N GLU A 155 11.49 -5.78 -18.27
CA GLU A 155 12.54 -6.69 -18.72
C GLU A 155 12.87 -7.73 -17.64
N GLU A 156 13.03 -7.30 -16.38
CA GLU A 156 13.23 -8.18 -15.24
C GLU A 156 12.06 -9.16 -15.05
N ASN A 157 10.82 -8.67 -15.09
CA ASN A 157 9.63 -9.53 -15.03
C ASN A 157 9.59 -10.56 -16.17
N LYS A 158 10.08 -10.21 -17.36
CA LYS A 158 10.17 -11.15 -18.49
C LYS A 158 11.20 -12.24 -18.21
N LEU A 159 12.34 -11.91 -17.61
CA LEU A 159 13.35 -12.89 -17.19
C LEU A 159 12.82 -13.81 -16.08
N LEU A 160 12.24 -13.23 -15.02
CA LEU A 160 11.64 -13.98 -13.91
C LEU A 160 10.53 -14.92 -14.38
N LYS A 161 9.74 -14.54 -15.39
CA LYS A 161 8.73 -15.43 -15.99
C LYS A 161 9.36 -16.64 -16.69
N LYS A 162 10.46 -16.44 -17.41
CA LYS A 162 11.20 -17.54 -18.06
C LYS A 162 11.81 -18.48 -17.02
N GLU A 163 12.42 -17.94 -15.96
CA GLU A 163 12.96 -18.73 -14.86
C GLU A 163 11.86 -19.54 -14.15
N ASN A 164 10.72 -18.92 -13.86
CA ASN A 164 9.56 -19.60 -13.29
C ASN A 164 9.03 -20.72 -14.18
N GLU A 165 9.04 -20.56 -15.51
CA GLU A 165 8.66 -21.62 -16.43
C GLU A 165 9.60 -22.83 -16.32
N VAL A 166 10.91 -22.57 -16.27
CA VAL A 166 11.95 -23.60 -16.08
C VAL A 166 11.77 -24.31 -14.72
N LEU A 167 11.56 -23.56 -13.63
CA LEU A 167 11.33 -24.13 -12.30
C LEU A 167 10.07 -25.00 -12.25
N LYS A 168 8.97 -24.59 -12.89
CA LYS A 168 7.75 -25.40 -12.96
C LYS A 168 7.98 -26.72 -13.71
N LYS A 169 8.76 -26.69 -14.79
CA LYS A 169 9.13 -27.90 -15.55
C LYS A 169 9.99 -28.85 -14.72
N TRP A 170 10.99 -28.33 -14.02
CA TRP A 170 11.82 -29.10 -13.09
C TRP A 170 11.00 -29.70 -11.95
N LYS A 171 10.14 -28.90 -11.32
CA LYS A 171 9.24 -29.38 -10.26
C LYS A 171 8.39 -30.56 -10.72
N ALA A 172 7.84 -30.48 -11.93
CA ALA A 172 7.04 -31.58 -12.48
C ALA A 172 7.87 -32.84 -12.82
N LEU A 173 9.17 -32.72 -13.11
CA LEU A 173 10.07 -33.87 -13.25
C LEU A 173 10.37 -34.51 -11.89
N VAL A 174 10.61 -33.69 -10.87
CA VAL A 174 10.81 -34.15 -9.48
C VAL A 174 9.57 -34.87 -8.97
N GLU A 175 8.38 -34.32 -9.18
CA GLU A 175 7.11 -34.98 -8.81
C GLU A 175 6.93 -36.34 -9.49
N ILE A 176 7.37 -36.51 -10.75
CA ILE A 176 7.36 -37.81 -11.43
C ILE A 176 8.36 -38.76 -10.76
N PHE A 177 9.56 -38.28 -10.46
CA PHE A 177 10.63 -39.08 -9.85
C PHE A 177 10.23 -39.58 -8.44
N ASP A 178 9.65 -38.71 -7.61
CA ASP A 178 9.24 -39.00 -6.24
C ASP A 178 7.91 -39.77 -6.13
N SER A 179 7.17 -39.92 -7.23
CA SER A 179 5.90 -40.66 -7.23
C SER A 179 6.06 -42.12 -6.77
N ASN A 180 5.01 -42.78 -6.29
CA ASN A 180 5.08 -44.21 -5.89
C ASN A 180 4.91 -45.19 -7.07
N GLN A 181 5.10 -44.73 -8.30
CA GLN A 181 4.91 -45.56 -9.50
C GLN A 181 6.05 -46.56 -9.74
N PRO A 182 5.83 -47.62 -10.55
CA PRO A 182 6.89 -48.49 -11.01
C PRO A 182 8.00 -47.68 -11.69
N ARG A 183 9.25 -48.11 -11.48
CA ARG A 183 10.43 -47.41 -12.01
C ARG A 183 10.39 -47.21 -13.54
N GLN A 184 9.82 -48.18 -14.27
CA GLN A 184 9.61 -48.12 -15.71
C GLN A 184 8.71 -46.95 -16.13
N GLU A 185 7.54 -46.83 -15.48
CA GLU A 185 6.56 -45.78 -15.78
C GLU A 185 7.14 -44.39 -15.53
N LYS A 186 7.91 -44.23 -14.45
CA LYS A 186 8.61 -42.98 -14.14
C LYS A 186 9.59 -42.61 -15.25
N ILE A 187 10.44 -43.54 -15.65
CA ILE A 187 11.46 -43.34 -16.69
C ILE A 187 10.81 -42.98 -18.03
N LYS A 188 9.71 -43.64 -18.39
CA LYS A 188 8.92 -43.34 -19.61
C LYS A 188 8.30 -41.95 -19.57
N LYS A 189 7.72 -41.56 -18.43
CA LYS A 189 7.14 -40.21 -18.24
C LYS A 189 8.22 -39.13 -18.31
N ILE A 190 9.38 -39.34 -17.69
CA ILE A 190 10.53 -38.43 -17.79
C ILE A 190 11.00 -38.32 -19.24
N TYR A 191 11.16 -39.44 -19.95
CA TYR A 191 11.56 -39.46 -21.36
C TYR A 191 10.60 -38.66 -22.25
N ASN A 192 9.30 -38.92 -22.14
CA ASN A 192 8.29 -38.22 -22.93
C ASN A 192 8.28 -36.71 -22.67
N LYS A 193 8.49 -36.30 -21.42
CA LYS A 193 8.53 -34.89 -21.02
C LYS A 193 9.78 -34.17 -21.54
N VAL A 194 10.92 -34.83 -21.47
CA VAL A 194 12.18 -34.33 -22.07
C VAL A 194 12.10 -34.31 -23.59
N LYS A 195 11.50 -35.32 -24.22
CA LYS A 195 11.30 -35.38 -25.68
C LYS A 195 10.37 -34.27 -26.18
N ALA A 196 9.36 -33.90 -25.39
CA ALA A 196 8.43 -32.83 -25.73
C ALA A 196 9.05 -31.43 -25.60
N ASP A 197 10.04 -31.25 -24.73
CA ASP A 197 10.67 -29.95 -24.49
C ASP A 197 12.06 -29.86 -25.13
N LYS A 198 12.16 -29.09 -26.22
CA LYS A 198 13.42 -28.88 -26.95
C LYS A 198 14.53 -28.24 -26.10
N ASN A 199 14.19 -27.64 -24.97
CA ASN A 199 15.15 -26.98 -24.08
C ASN A 199 15.73 -27.91 -23.01
N LEU A 200 15.16 -29.11 -22.82
CA LEU A 200 15.66 -30.09 -21.86
C LEU A 200 16.61 -31.07 -22.53
N ARG A 201 17.83 -31.21 -21.99
CA ARG A 201 18.76 -32.26 -22.41
C ARG A 201 18.60 -33.48 -21.51
N LEU A 202 18.28 -34.62 -22.11
CA LEU A 202 18.10 -35.89 -21.39
C LEU A 202 19.30 -36.24 -20.52
N THR A 203 20.52 -36.07 -21.04
CA THR A 203 21.75 -36.34 -20.30
C THR A 203 21.89 -35.48 -19.04
N GLN A 204 21.45 -34.23 -19.09
CA GLN A 204 21.49 -33.33 -17.94
C GLN A 204 20.43 -33.72 -16.90
N VAL A 205 19.22 -34.02 -17.35
CA VAL A 205 18.14 -34.52 -16.47
C VAL A 205 18.56 -35.80 -15.75
N LEU A 206 19.10 -36.80 -16.48
CA LEU A 206 19.53 -38.06 -15.89
C LEU A 206 20.67 -37.88 -14.87
N LYS A 207 21.60 -36.95 -15.15
CA LYS A 207 22.68 -36.60 -14.22
C LYS A 207 22.14 -36.02 -12.92
N GLU A 208 21.20 -35.08 -12.99
CA GLU A 208 20.60 -34.46 -11.80
C GLU A 208 19.82 -35.47 -10.94
N PHE A 209 19.07 -36.38 -11.57
CA PHE A 209 18.35 -37.44 -10.85
C PHE A 209 19.23 -38.63 -10.45
N SER A 210 20.55 -38.58 -10.71
CA SER A 210 21.49 -39.67 -10.43
C SER A 210 21.07 -41.02 -11.05
N ILE A 211 20.48 -40.98 -12.26
CA ILE A 211 20.06 -42.17 -13.01
C ILE A 211 21.17 -42.55 -14.00
N PRO A 212 21.82 -43.72 -13.87
CA PRO A 212 22.80 -44.16 -14.87
C PRO A 212 22.16 -44.34 -16.25
N ILE A 213 22.88 -43.95 -17.30
CA ILE A 213 22.41 -44.05 -18.69
C ILE A 213 22.06 -45.50 -19.05
N SER A 214 22.90 -46.45 -18.66
CA SER A 214 22.65 -47.89 -18.85
C SER A 214 21.33 -48.32 -18.24
N THR A 215 21.08 -47.90 -17.01
CA THR A 215 19.86 -48.19 -16.27
C THR A 215 18.63 -47.53 -16.89
N PHE A 216 18.75 -46.30 -17.39
CA PHE A 216 17.67 -45.64 -18.12
C PHE A 216 17.25 -46.44 -19.36
N TYR A 217 18.20 -46.87 -20.20
CA TYR A 217 17.88 -47.63 -21.42
C TYR A 217 17.42 -49.06 -21.15
N TYR A 218 17.95 -49.71 -20.10
CA TYR A 218 17.50 -51.04 -19.69
C TYR A 218 16.03 -51.03 -19.27
N GLU A 219 15.63 -50.02 -18.50
CA GLU A 219 14.27 -49.82 -18.04
C GLU A 219 13.33 -49.46 -19.21
N LEU A 220 13.79 -48.60 -20.14
CA LEU A 220 13.02 -48.27 -21.33
C LEU A 220 12.76 -49.50 -22.25
N LYS A 221 13.69 -50.46 -22.32
CA LYS A 221 13.62 -51.64 -23.22
C LYS A 221 12.79 -52.82 -22.68
N LYS A 222 12.46 -52.83 -21.40
CA LYS A 222 11.69 -53.92 -20.79
C LYS A 222 10.28 -54.10 -21.38
N GLU A 223 9.73 -53.09 -22.05
CA GLU A 223 8.43 -53.16 -22.73
C GLU A 223 8.45 -53.89 -24.09
N ASP A 224 9.61 -54.12 -24.72
CA ASP A 224 9.65 -54.77 -26.04
C ASP A 224 9.48 -56.31 -25.96
N PHE A 225 9.35 -56.87 -24.74
CA PHE A 225 9.33 -58.30 -24.45
C PHE A 225 8.14 -58.79 -23.61
N ASP A 226 7.16 -57.93 -23.33
CA ASP A 226 5.85 -58.26 -22.74
C ASP A 226 4.73 -58.07 -23.79
#